data_AF-A0A957WSQ2-F1
#
_entry.id   AF-A0A957WSQ2-F1
#
_cell.length_a   1.000
_cell.length_b   1.000
_cell.length_c   1.000
_cell.angle_alpha   90.00
_cell.angle_beta   90.00
_cell.angle_gamma   90.00
#
_symmetry.space_group_name_H-M   'P 1'
#
loop_
_entity.id
_entity.type
_entity.pdbx_description
1 polymer ?
#
loop_
_entity_poly.entity_id
_entity_poly.type
_entity_poly.pdbx_seq_one_letter_code
_entity_poly.pdbx_strand_id
1 'polypeptide(L)'
;MKAVVMAGGSGSRLRPLTIQRPKPMIPIVNKPVMSHILDLLKRHGVTEVVITVQYLADLIQDFFGDGSALGLPIHYSVEETPLGTAGSVKNAADFIDDTFMVISGDALTNFNLTNLVDYHKNAKTLATLAIYNISNPVEYGVITTNSLGQITQFQEKPSRGSVMSDHINTGIYVLEPDILDFVPANTPFDFAKDLFPMLHDKGYPLYGYIAEGYWCDVGNIAEYIRATANALEGKVEGINLGRYIGNGIWAGQDVDIAPSAHLEGPIYLGNSVQIKNDVSIRGPTVIRDYTVVDNGAQIDRSIVWRNCYIGERAQLSGAIVLRQCSLKTYSTVFESAVIGDGTIIGEGAVIHPSVKIWPGKEVEPGAIVNSSIIWGSQGRRVLFGRYGVTGVVNIDLTPEFSSKLGAAFGATLPKGALVTINRDTHRSPRMIKRAIISGLPSAGVNVWDLGSQPIPVARYFTKISRAEAGVHVRLSPFDQRVVDIRFLDNDGLNISKDRERTIERIFFREDFRRVY
;
A
#
# COMPACT_ATOMS: atom_id res chain seq x y z
N MET A 1 4.37 26.19 24.36
CA MET A 1 3.76 24.85 24.47
C MET A 1 4.52 23.92 23.55
N LYS A 2 4.83 22.70 24.02
CA LYS A 2 5.53 21.66 23.24
C LYS A 2 4.53 20.69 22.60
N ALA A 3 4.99 19.93 21.61
CA ALA A 3 4.19 18.84 21.03
C ALA A 3 5.00 17.56 20.86
N VAL A 4 4.35 16.41 21.01
CA VAL A 4 4.88 15.09 20.69
C VAL A 4 4.21 14.55 19.44
N VAL A 5 5.00 14.23 18.42
CA VAL A 5 4.53 13.65 17.15
C VAL A 5 4.85 12.16 17.15
N MET A 6 3.81 11.32 17.09
CA MET A 6 3.98 9.86 17.12
C MET A 6 4.30 9.30 15.72
N ALA A 7 5.52 8.80 15.52
CA ALA A 7 6.03 8.41 14.21
C ALA A 7 6.58 6.96 14.15
N GLY A 8 6.33 6.13 15.16
CA GLY A 8 6.87 4.76 15.26
C GLY A 8 6.18 3.67 14.42
N GLY A 9 5.04 3.95 13.78
CA GLY A 9 4.23 2.93 13.10
C GLY A 9 4.84 2.36 11.80
N SER A 10 4.78 1.03 11.62
CA SER A 10 5.33 0.33 10.43
C SER A 10 4.55 0.54 9.12
N GLY A 11 3.30 1.03 9.19
CA GLY A 11 2.50 1.38 8.01
C GLY A 11 2.20 0.23 7.04
N SER A 12 2.08 -1.02 7.52
CA SER A 12 1.96 -2.23 6.67
C SER A 12 0.79 -2.20 5.66
N ARG A 13 -0.34 -1.56 6.01
CA ARG A 13 -1.53 -1.40 5.15
C ARG A 13 -1.29 -0.52 3.91
N LEU A 14 -0.25 0.31 3.93
CA LEU A 14 0.14 1.19 2.82
C LEU A 14 1.17 0.55 1.90
N ARG A 15 1.61 -0.68 2.16
CA ARG A 15 2.54 -1.36 1.25
C ARG A 15 1.94 -1.44 -0.15
N PRO A 16 2.74 -1.14 -1.21
CA PRO A 16 4.20 -1.01 -1.19
C PRO A 16 4.80 0.37 -0.83
N LEU A 17 4.01 1.41 -0.53
CA LEU A 17 4.52 2.77 -0.26
C LEU A 17 5.48 2.83 0.93
N THR A 18 5.29 1.95 1.90
CA THR A 18 6.00 1.92 3.20
C THR A 18 7.10 0.86 3.28
N ILE A 19 7.52 0.26 2.16
CA ILE A 19 8.57 -0.79 2.21
C ILE A 19 9.94 -0.19 2.50
N GLN A 20 10.25 0.95 1.88
CA GLN A 20 11.55 1.62 1.96
C GLN A 20 11.48 2.97 2.68
N ARG A 21 10.37 3.24 3.38
CA ARG A 21 10.17 4.49 4.12
C ARG A 21 9.09 4.34 5.18
N PRO A 22 9.16 5.10 6.28
CA PRO A 22 8.13 5.08 7.31
C PRO A 22 6.88 5.84 6.85
N LYS A 23 5.73 5.53 7.45
CA LYS A 23 4.42 6.13 7.13
C LYS A 23 4.44 7.68 7.17
N PRO A 24 5.04 8.35 8.18
CA PRO A 24 5.14 9.81 8.25
C PRO A 24 5.88 10.46 7.06
N MET A 25 6.69 9.67 6.34
CA MET A 25 7.48 10.10 5.19
C MET A 25 6.77 9.90 3.84
N ILE A 26 5.55 9.37 3.84
CA ILE A 26 4.73 9.29 2.63
C ILE A 26 4.32 10.71 2.23
N PRO A 27 4.49 11.09 0.96
CA PRO A 27 4.19 12.44 0.51
C PRO A 27 2.72 12.66 0.19
N ILE A 28 2.15 13.71 0.78
CA ILE A 28 0.87 14.29 0.35
C ILE A 28 1.21 15.47 -0.57
N VAL A 29 0.89 15.30 -1.86
CA VAL A 29 1.21 16.21 -2.95
C VAL A 29 2.70 16.52 -3.09
N ASN A 30 3.22 17.53 -2.37
CA ASN A 30 4.57 18.05 -2.56
C ASN A 30 5.56 17.72 -1.42
N LYS A 31 5.09 17.29 -0.25
CA LYS A 31 5.95 17.01 0.93
C LYS A 31 5.40 15.87 1.81
N PRO A 32 6.23 15.27 2.68
CA PRO A 32 5.79 14.25 3.64
C PRO A 32 4.56 14.66 4.47
N VAL A 33 3.70 13.70 4.83
CA VAL A 33 2.55 13.94 5.72
C VAL A 33 2.97 14.60 7.03
N MET A 34 4.09 14.17 7.61
CA MET A 34 4.61 14.78 8.84
C MET A 34 5.05 16.24 8.65
N SER A 35 5.55 16.62 7.47
CA SER A 35 5.88 18.02 7.21
C SER A 35 4.63 18.91 7.23
N HIS A 36 3.46 18.40 6.82
CA HIS A 36 2.20 19.13 6.96
C HIS A 36 1.78 19.30 8.42
N ILE A 37 2.03 18.29 9.26
CA ILE A 37 1.78 18.36 10.71
C ILE A 37 2.69 19.39 11.37
N LEU A 38 4.00 19.37 11.09
CA LEU A 38 4.94 20.34 11.67
C LEU A 38 4.60 21.78 11.28
N ASP A 39 4.16 22.01 10.04
CA ASP A 39 3.69 23.32 9.61
C ASP A 39 2.38 23.74 10.30
N LEU A 40 1.47 22.80 10.57
CA LEU A 40 0.27 23.06 11.36
C LEU A 40 0.63 23.45 12.80
N LEU A 41 1.48 22.66 13.47
CA LEU A 41 1.93 22.92 14.83
C LEU A 41 2.59 24.30 14.94
N LYS A 42 3.50 24.62 14.00
CA LYS A 42 4.18 25.92 13.96
C LYS A 42 3.21 27.08 13.77
N ARG A 43 2.21 26.94 12.90
CA ARG A 43 1.17 27.96 12.69
C ARG A 43 0.34 28.24 13.95
N HIS A 44 0.19 27.24 14.82
CA HIS A 44 -0.54 27.37 16.08
C HIS A 44 0.37 27.64 17.29
N GLY A 45 1.61 28.08 17.07
CA GLY A 45 2.49 28.60 18.12
C GLY A 45 3.21 27.53 18.94
N VAL A 46 3.32 26.29 18.44
CA VAL A 46 4.20 25.28 19.04
C VAL A 46 5.65 25.70 18.84
N THR A 47 6.42 25.68 19.93
CA THR A 47 7.79 26.20 19.97
C THR A 47 8.86 25.11 19.88
N GLU A 48 8.50 23.87 20.17
CA GLU A 48 9.42 22.72 20.20
C GLU A 48 8.62 21.44 19.98
N VAL A 49 9.20 20.48 19.27
CA VAL A 49 8.58 19.19 18.97
C VAL A 49 9.49 18.04 19.38
N VAL A 50 8.89 17.00 19.95
CA VAL A 50 9.54 15.71 20.18
C VAL A 50 8.91 14.69 19.24
N ILE A 51 9.71 13.96 18.47
CA ILE A 51 9.21 12.94 17.55
C ILE A 51 9.56 11.56 18.13
N THR A 52 8.54 10.74 18.38
CA THR A 52 8.74 9.34 18.83
C THR A 52 8.91 8.45 17.60
N VAL A 53 10.06 7.79 17.49
CA VAL A 53 10.45 7.04 16.28
C VAL A 53 10.85 5.61 16.64
N GLN A 54 10.56 4.68 15.73
CA GLN A 54 10.93 3.27 15.88
C GLN A 54 11.28 2.71 14.50
N TYR A 55 10.28 2.59 13.62
CA TYR A 55 10.47 2.02 12.29
C TYR A 55 11.21 3.00 11.37
N LEU A 56 12.38 2.59 10.87
CA LEU A 56 13.22 3.39 9.97
C LEU A 56 13.48 4.81 10.50
N ALA A 57 13.79 4.93 11.80
CA ALA A 57 14.01 6.19 12.50
C ALA A 57 15.03 7.09 11.80
N ASP A 58 16.14 6.51 11.31
CA ASP A 58 17.21 7.22 10.61
C ASP A 58 16.67 8.06 9.43
N LEU A 59 15.70 7.53 8.66
CA LEU A 59 15.13 8.26 7.51
C LEU A 59 14.33 9.50 7.91
N ILE A 60 13.75 9.49 9.11
CA ILE A 60 13.05 10.64 9.67
C ILE A 60 14.08 11.65 10.18
N GLN A 61 15.07 11.18 10.95
CA GLN A 61 16.13 12.01 11.52
C GLN A 61 16.96 12.70 10.43
N ASP A 62 17.36 11.97 9.38
CA ASP A 62 18.12 12.51 8.25
C ASP A 62 17.35 13.59 7.49
N PHE A 63 16.02 13.45 7.38
CA PHE A 63 15.21 14.41 6.62
C PHE A 63 14.89 15.68 7.41
N PHE A 64 14.55 15.55 8.69
CA PHE A 64 14.12 16.68 9.51
C PHE A 64 15.26 17.32 10.30
N GLY A 65 16.35 16.59 10.55
CA GLY A 65 17.49 17.07 11.34
C GLY A 65 17.06 17.53 12.73
N ASP A 66 17.69 18.57 13.24
CA ASP A 66 17.29 19.25 14.49
C ASP A 66 16.11 20.23 14.31
N GLY A 67 15.51 20.27 13.12
CA GLY A 67 14.42 21.18 12.77
C GLY A 67 14.84 22.64 12.52
N SER A 68 16.14 22.94 12.49
CA SER A 68 16.66 24.28 12.17
C SER A 68 16.19 24.79 10.80
N ALA A 69 16.17 23.92 9.78
CA ALA A 69 15.66 24.23 8.44
C ALA A 69 14.15 24.58 8.43
N LEU A 70 13.40 24.11 9.43
CA LEU A 70 11.98 24.41 9.60
C LEU A 70 11.76 25.60 10.55
N GLY A 71 12.79 26.09 11.24
CA GLY A 71 12.65 27.07 12.31
C GLY A 71 11.75 26.57 13.45
N LEU A 72 11.85 25.28 13.76
CA LEU A 72 11.10 24.59 14.82
C LEU A 72 12.04 23.54 15.43
N PRO A 73 12.58 23.73 16.64
CA PRO A 73 13.43 22.75 17.31
C PRO A 73 12.78 21.36 17.40
N ILE A 74 13.53 20.33 17.00
CA ILE A 74 13.09 18.94 17.00
C ILE A 74 14.02 18.09 17.87
N HIS A 75 13.42 17.35 18.80
CA HIS A 75 14.06 16.28 19.57
C HIS A 75 13.50 14.92 19.13
N TYR A 76 14.28 13.86 19.33
CA TYR A 76 13.88 12.50 18.98
C TYR A 76 13.90 11.59 20.20
N SER A 77 12.82 10.84 20.39
CA SER A 77 12.77 9.72 21.32
C SER A 77 12.74 8.43 20.50
N VAL A 78 13.85 7.69 20.51
CA VAL A 78 14.00 6.44 19.74
C VAL A 78 13.58 5.27 20.60
N GLU A 79 12.64 4.47 20.12
CA GLU A 79 12.20 3.25 20.77
C GLU A 79 12.97 2.03 20.25
N GLU A 80 13.59 1.25 21.13
CA GLU A 80 14.23 -0.02 20.75
C GLU A 80 13.18 -1.10 20.44
N THR A 81 12.09 -1.11 21.22
CA THR A 81 10.96 -2.02 21.05
C THR A 81 9.66 -1.22 21.01
N PRO A 82 8.63 -1.66 20.27
CA PRO A 82 7.38 -0.90 20.19
C PRO A 82 6.71 -0.76 21.57
N LEU A 83 6.63 0.46 22.11
CA LEU A 83 6.06 0.76 23.43
C LEU A 83 4.57 1.13 23.38
N GLY A 84 3.94 1.06 22.20
CA GLY A 84 2.56 1.53 22.01
C GLY A 84 2.46 3.05 22.03
N THR A 85 1.27 3.58 21.76
CA THR A 85 1.04 5.03 21.63
C THR A 85 1.30 5.77 22.95
N ALA A 86 0.68 5.29 24.04
CA ALA A 86 0.97 5.54 25.45
C ALA A 86 2.46 5.59 25.80
N GLY A 87 3.08 4.42 25.67
CA GLY A 87 4.45 4.19 26.11
C GLY A 87 5.47 4.99 25.29
N SER A 88 5.23 5.22 24.00
CA SER A 88 6.11 6.07 23.17
C SER A 88 6.21 7.50 23.71
N VAL A 89 5.08 8.09 24.13
CA VAL A 89 5.04 9.43 24.70
C VAL A 89 5.67 9.44 26.11
N LYS A 90 5.45 8.39 26.91
CA LYS A 90 6.14 8.23 28.21
C LYS A 90 7.66 8.17 28.04
N ASN A 91 8.16 7.55 26.98
CA ASN A 91 9.58 7.51 26.66
C ASN A 91 10.16 8.87 26.23
N ALA A 92 9.29 9.85 25.95
CA ALA A 92 9.66 11.24 25.67
C ALA A 92 9.47 12.17 26.88
N ALA A 93 9.13 11.64 28.07
CA ALA A 93 8.76 12.42 29.24
C ALA A 93 9.85 13.43 29.68
N ASP A 94 11.13 13.11 29.51
CA ASP A 94 12.24 14.00 29.89
C ASP A 94 12.27 15.33 29.11
N PHE A 95 11.57 15.40 27.97
CA PHE A 95 11.43 16.62 27.17
C PHE A 95 10.16 17.42 27.50
N ILE A 96 9.29 16.90 28.36
CA ILE A 96 7.95 17.45 28.66
C ILE A 96 7.96 18.07 30.06
N ASP A 97 7.72 19.38 30.13
CA ASP A 97 7.83 20.18 31.35
C ASP A 97 6.56 21.01 31.67
N ASP A 98 5.60 21.06 30.76
CA ASP A 98 4.35 21.82 30.86
C ASP A 98 3.27 21.12 30.03
N THR A 99 2.02 21.62 30.05
CA THR A 99 0.94 21.16 29.18
C THR A 99 1.45 21.01 27.74
N PHE A 100 1.15 19.87 27.11
CA PHE A 100 1.70 19.52 25.80
C PHE A 100 0.64 18.90 24.89
N MET A 101 0.91 18.96 23.59
CA MET A 101 0.06 18.34 22.57
C MET A 101 0.63 16.99 22.13
N VAL A 102 -0.22 16.01 21.86
CA VAL A 102 0.15 14.78 21.16
C VAL A 102 -0.57 14.77 19.82
N ILE A 103 0.12 14.39 18.75
CA ILE A 103 -0.48 14.24 17.41
C ILE A 103 0.12 13.02 16.70
N SER A 104 -0.73 12.24 16.04
CA SER A 104 -0.28 11.13 15.19
C SER A 104 0.47 11.66 13.97
N GLY A 105 1.66 11.12 13.68
CA GLY A 105 2.56 11.56 12.60
C GLY A 105 2.08 11.26 11.17
N ASP A 106 0.87 10.73 11.04
CA ASP A 106 0.23 10.30 9.79
C ASP A 106 -1.14 10.94 9.54
N ALA A 107 -1.56 11.87 10.40
CA ALA A 107 -2.78 12.64 10.23
C ALA A 107 -2.59 13.78 9.24
N LEU A 108 -3.49 13.89 8.26
CA LEU A 108 -3.65 15.10 7.45
C LEU A 108 -4.84 15.89 7.98
N THR A 109 -4.59 17.08 8.54
CA THR A 109 -5.63 17.92 9.14
C THR A 109 -5.32 19.41 9.06
N ASN A 110 -6.37 20.23 9.11
CA ASN A 110 -6.30 21.69 9.27
C ASN A 110 -7.07 22.17 10.51
N PHE A 111 -7.26 21.30 11.51
CA PHE A 111 -7.91 21.69 12.76
C PHE A 111 -7.27 22.92 13.38
N ASN A 112 -8.11 23.79 13.97
CA ASN A 112 -7.62 24.91 14.76
C ASN A 112 -7.12 24.40 16.12
N LEU A 113 -5.80 24.17 16.21
CA LEU A 113 -5.17 23.64 17.41
C LEU A 113 -5.18 24.65 18.57
N THR A 114 -5.24 25.95 18.29
CA THR A 114 -5.33 26.99 19.32
C THR A 114 -6.64 26.87 20.10
N ASN A 115 -7.77 26.69 19.40
CA ASN A 115 -9.07 26.50 20.05
C ASN A 115 -9.10 25.25 20.94
N LEU A 116 -8.46 24.16 20.49
CA LEU A 116 -8.35 22.92 21.26
C LEU A 116 -7.58 23.14 22.57
N VAL A 117 -6.48 23.89 22.53
CA VAL A 117 -5.67 24.23 23.70
C VAL A 117 -6.43 25.15 24.65
N ASP A 118 -7.13 26.15 24.13
CA ASP A 118 -7.94 27.06 24.94
C ASP A 118 -9.09 26.32 25.63
N TYR A 119 -9.73 25.38 24.93
CA TYR A 119 -10.75 24.50 25.50
C TYR A 119 -10.18 23.67 26.66
N HIS A 120 -9.00 23.06 26.48
CA HIS A 120 -8.34 22.27 27.52
C HIS A 120 -8.05 23.10 28.78
N LYS A 121 -7.45 24.28 28.61
CA LYS A 121 -7.12 25.19 29.72
C LYS A 121 -8.36 25.63 30.51
N ASN A 122 -9.49 25.83 29.82
CA ASN A 122 -10.76 26.16 30.45
C ASN A 122 -11.38 24.98 31.19
N ALA A 123 -11.24 23.76 30.66
CA ALA A 123 -11.78 22.53 31.25
C ALA A 123 -11.02 22.08 32.51
N LYS A 124 -9.73 22.45 32.67
CA LYS A 124 -8.87 22.09 33.81
C LYS A 124 -8.88 20.58 34.10
N THR A 125 -8.57 19.79 33.08
CA THR A 125 -8.56 18.32 33.09
C THR A 125 -7.18 17.79 32.76
N LEU A 126 -6.89 16.52 33.11
CA LEU A 126 -5.66 15.84 32.71
C LEU A 126 -5.57 15.61 31.19
N ALA A 127 -6.71 15.50 30.49
CA ALA A 127 -6.72 15.21 29.06
C ALA A 127 -7.94 15.80 28.34
N THR A 128 -7.66 16.43 27.21
CA THR A 128 -8.66 16.79 26.20
C THR A 128 -8.31 16.12 24.88
N LEU A 129 -9.28 15.40 24.30
CA LEU A 129 -9.15 14.73 23.02
C LEU A 129 -9.84 15.55 21.94
N ALA A 130 -9.18 15.79 20.81
CA ALA A 130 -9.89 16.24 19.63
C ALA A 130 -10.67 15.06 19.05
N ILE A 131 -11.99 15.23 18.90
CA ILE A 131 -12.88 14.24 18.30
C ILE A 131 -13.43 14.78 16.99
N TYR A 132 -13.69 13.91 16.03
CA TYR A 132 -14.16 14.30 14.70
C TYR A 132 -15.45 13.60 14.34
N ASN A 133 -16.35 14.31 13.64
CA ASN A 133 -17.62 13.75 13.19
C ASN A 133 -17.46 13.05 11.83
N ILE A 134 -17.78 11.76 11.75
CA ILE A 134 -17.72 10.98 10.50
C ILE A 134 -18.97 10.10 10.33
N SER A 135 -19.47 10.02 9.09
CA SER A 135 -20.70 9.27 8.77
C SER A 135 -20.57 7.74 8.89
N ASN A 136 -19.36 7.18 8.90
CA ASN A 136 -19.13 5.75 9.06
C ASN A 136 -17.92 5.49 9.98
N PRO A 137 -18.13 5.37 11.30
CA PRO A 137 -17.05 5.33 12.26
C PRO A 137 -16.51 3.91 12.55
N VAL A 138 -16.99 2.87 11.86
CA VAL A 138 -16.69 1.44 12.15
C VAL A 138 -15.19 1.11 12.13
N GLU A 139 -14.40 1.84 11.35
CA GLU A 139 -12.95 1.60 11.23
C GLU A 139 -12.12 2.30 12.33
N TYR A 140 -12.75 3.06 13.22
CA TYR A 140 -12.11 3.94 14.20
C TYR A 140 -12.54 3.64 15.64
N GLY A 141 -11.87 4.27 16.61
CA GLY A 141 -12.33 4.32 17.99
C GLY A 141 -13.45 5.34 18.15
N VAL A 142 -14.63 4.88 18.57
CA VAL A 142 -15.81 5.71 18.79
C VAL A 142 -15.82 6.25 20.21
N ILE A 143 -16.15 7.53 20.35
CA ILE A 143 -16.20 8.25 21.61
C ILE A 143 -17.61 8.78 21.83
N THR A 144 -18.17 8.53 23.02
CA THR A 144 -19.43 9.15 23.43
C THR A 144 -19.14 10.26 24.45
N THR A 145 -19.75 11.43 24.25
CA THR A 145 -19.66 12.58 25.17
C THR A 145 -21.04 12.94 25.71
N ASN A 146 -21.10 13.43 26.95
CA ASN A 146 -22.31 14.04 27.50
C ASN A 146 -22.48 15.50 27.02
N SER A 147 -23.54 16.17 27.48
CA SER A 147 -23.85 17.57 27.11
C SER A 147 -22.81 18.60 27.57
N LEU A 148 -21.95 18.23 28.53
CA LEU A 148 -20.84 19.07 29.02
C LEU A 148 -19.52 18.78 28.28
N GLY A 149 -19.53 17.86 27.30
CA GLY A 149 -18.33 17.45 26.55
C GLY A 149 -17.45 16.44 27.28
N GLN A 150 -17.85 15.95 28.45
CA GLN A 150 -17.10 14.91 29.16
C GLN A 150 -17.31 13.57 28.46
N ILE A 151 -16.22 12.82 28.27
CA ILE A 151 -16.24 11.50 27.66
C ILE A 151 -16.83 10.49 28.63
N THR A 152 -17.88 9.81 28.19
CA THR A 152 -18.61 8.79 28.97
C THR A 152 -18.28 7.37 28.52
N GLN A 153 -17.77 7.19 27.30
CA GLN A 153 -17.45 5.86 26.78
C GLN A 153 -16.40 5.93 25.67
N PHE A 154 -15.49 4.96 25.69
CA PHE A 154 -14.56 4.66 24.60
C PHE A 154 -14.85 3.27 24.04
N GLN A 155 -14.99 3.16 22.72
CA GLN A 155 -15.21 1.89 22.05
C GLN A 155 -14.30 1.76 20.84
N GLU A 156 -13.27 0.92 20.95
CA GLU A 156 -12.34 0.66 19.86
C GLU A 156 -12.99 -0.25 18.80
N LYS A 157 -13.12 0.23 17.56
CA LYS A 157 -13.59 -0.52 16.37
C LYS A 157 -14.89 -1.30 16.61
N PRO A 158 -16.00 -0.59 16.88
CA PRO A 158 -17.29 -1.24 17.12
C PRO A 158 -17.80 -2.01 15.90
N SER A 159 -18.60 -3.04 16.17
CA SER A 159 -19.43 -3.64 15.13
C SER A 159 -20.49 -2.65 14.65
N ARG A 160 -20.96 -2.76 13.40
CA ARG A 160 -21.99 -1.85 12.83
C ARG A 160 -23.23 -1.70 13.72
N GLY A 161 -23.64 -2.76 14.41
CA GLY A 161 -24.84 -2.76 15.27
C GLY A 161 -24.63 -2.12 16.65
N SER A 162 -23.39 -1.76 17.00
CA SER A 162 -23.03 -1.20 18.31
C SER A 162 -22.46 0.22 18.23
N VAL A 163 -22.56 0.89 17.08
CA VAL A 163 -22.13 2.29 16.92
C VAL A 163 -23.12 3.19 17.65
N MET A 164 -22.65 3.89 18.68
CA MET A 164 -23.48 4.75 19.53
C MET A 164 -23.23 6.25 19.31
N SER A 165 -22.22 6.61 18.50
CA SER A 165 -21.85 7.98 18.17
C SER A 165 -21.12 8.04 16.84
N ASP A 166 -21.20 9.20 16.17
CA ASP A 166 -20.43 9.53 14.98
C ASP A 166 -19.10 10.23 15.31
N HIS A 167 -18.81 10.44 16.61
CA HIS A 167 -17.56 11.02 17.06
C HIS A 167 -16.46 9.96 17.16
N ILE A 168 -15.35 10.21 16.46
CA ILE A 168 -14.18 9.34 16.46
C ILE A 168 -12.97 9.98 17.13
N ASN A 169 -12.11 9.12 17.68
CA ASN A 169 -10.78 9.49 18.17
C ASN A 169 -9.86 9.87 16.99
N THR A 170 -9.29 11.06 17.04
CA THR A 170 -8.44 11.60 15.96
C THR A 170 -6.95 11.31 16.13
N GLY A 171 -6.54 10.82 17.30
CA GLY A 171 -5.12 10.71 17.66
C GLY A 171 -4.46 12.04 18.01
N ILE A 172 -5.26 13.08 18.30
CA ILE A 172 -4.78 14.43 18.67
C ILE A 172 -5.28 14.77 20.07
N TYR A 173 -4.36 15.06 20.99
CA TYR A 173 -4.64 15.23 22.42
C TYR A 173 -3.93 16.48 22.96
N VAL A 174 -4.52 17.15 23.94
CA VAL A 174 -3.83 18.11 24.82
C VAL A 174 -3.85 17.53 26.23
N LEU A 175 -2.68 17.41 26.82
CA LEU A 175 -2.43 16.62 28.02
C LEU A 175 -1.62 17.42 29.04
N GLU A 176 -1.91 17.19 30.32
CA GLU A 176 -1.05 17.64 31.41
C GLU A 176 0.06 16.62 31.70
N PRO A 177 1.29 17.05 32.07
CA PRO A 177 2.43 16.15 32.33
C PRO A 177 2.11 15.00 33.31
N ASP A 178 1.32 15.30 34.35
CA ASP A 178 0.91 14.33 35.39
C ASP A 178 0.20 13.10 34.82
N ILE A 179 -0.38 13.17 33.62
CA ILE A 179 -1.00 12.01 32.97
C ILE A 179 0.01 10.90 32.70
N LEU A 180 1.28 11.23 32.54
CA LEU A 180 2.35 10.28 32.22
C LEU A 180 2.68 9.39 33.42
N ASP A 181 2.31 9.76 34.64
CA ASP A 181 2.55 8.92 35.82
C ASP A 181 1.66 7.67 35.88
N PHE A 182 0.58 7.67 35.10
CA PHE A 182 -0.29 6.51 34.92
C PHE A 182 0.24 5.53 33.86
N VAL A 183 1.27 5.92 33.09
CA VAL A 183 1.83 5.10 32.02
C VAL A 183 3.08 4.37 32.54
N PRO A 184 3.08 3.02 32.57
CA PRO A 184 4.23 2.25 33.00
C PRO A 184 5.43 2.46 32.08
N ALA A 185 6.61 2.67 32.64
CA ALA A 185 7.84 2.80 31.87
C ALA A 185 8.20 1.49 31.15
N ASN A 186 8.81 1.60 29.96
CA ASN A 186 9.34 0.48 29.18
C ASN A 186 8.34 -0.66 28.93
N THR A 187 7.04 -0.35 28.88
CA THR A 187 5.97 -1.33 28.71
C THR A 187 5.06 -0.90 27.55
N PRO A 188 4.68 -1.82 26.65
CA PRO A 188 3.66 -1.54 25.64
C PRO A 188 2.35 -1.06 26.27
N PHE A 189 1.97 0.17 25.96
CA PHE A 189 0.81 0.83 26.54
C PHE A 189 0.17 1.78 25.52
N ASP A 190 -1.15 1.76 25.36
CA ASP A 190 -1.87 2.55 24.35
C ASP A 190 -2.85 3.56 24.96
N PHE A 191 -2.97 4.74 24.34
CA PHE A 191 -3.89 5.79 24.78
C PHE A 191 -5.36 5.31 24.80
N ALA A 192 -5.85 4.84 23.65
CA ALA A 192 -7.26 4.52 23.45
C ALA A 192 -7.66 3.18 24.08
N LYS A 193 -6.72 2.25 24.22
CA LYS A 193 -6.97 0.89 24.69
C LYS A 193 -6.72 0.72 26.18
N ASP A 194 -5.73 1.41 26.73
CA ASP A 194 -5.28 1.19 28.11
C ASP A 194 -5.44 2.46 28.96
N LEU A 195 -4.82 3.59 28.57
CA LEU A 195 -4.75 4.79 29.42
C LEU A 195 -6.11 5.46 29.65
N PHE A 196 -6.83 5.84 28.59
CA PHE A 196 -8.09 6.56 28.73
C PHE A 196 -9.18 5.71 29.40
N PRO A 197 -9.37 4.42 29.06
CA PRO A 197 -10.26 3.55 29.82
C PRO A 197 -9.90 3.47 31.31
N MET A 198 -8.62 3.32 31.65
CA MET A 198 -8.18 3.27 33.05
C MET A 198 -8.46 4.57 33.80
N LEU A 199 -8.20 5.73 33.19
CA LEU A 199 -8.48 7.03 33.81
C LEU A 199 -9.97 7.24 34.03
N HIS A 200 -10.80 6.84 33.05
CA HIS A 200 -12.25 6.86 33.17
C HIS A 200 -12.74 5.99 34.34
N ASP A 201 -12.27 4.74 34.43
CA ASP A 201 -12.64 3.81 35.51
C ASP A 201 -12.21 4.30 36.90
N LYS A 202 -11.10 5.05 36.97
CA LYS A 202 -10.61 5.71 38.20
C LYS A 202 -11.34 7.02 38.53
N GLY A 203 -12.28 7.46 37.71
CA GLY A 203 -13.08 8.67 37.93
C GLY A 203 -12.38 9.98 37.54
N TYR A 204 -11.27 9.93 36.80
CA TYR A 204 -10.66 11.14 36.26
C TYR A 204 -11.48 11.64 35.05
N PRO A 205 -11.92 12.90 35.04
CA PRO A 205 -12.71 13.43 33.94
C PRO A 205 -11.83 13.61 32.69
N LEU A 206 -12.28 13.08 31.56
CA LEU A 206 -11.68 13.28 30.23
C LEU A 206 -12.67 14.07 29.38
N TYR A 207 -12.19 15.01 28.56
CA TYR A 207 -13.07 15.84 27.72
C TYR A 207 -12.82 15.64 26.24
N GLY A 208 -13.89 15.66 25.44
CA GLY A 208 -13.85 15.62 23.98
C GLY A 208 -14.18 16.99 23.39
N TYR A 209 -13.24 17.54 22.63
CA TYR A 209 -13.47 18.75 21.83
C TYR A 209 -13.82 18.35 20.40
N ILE A 210 -15.03 18.65 19.95
CA ILE A 210 -15.46 18.38 18.57
C ILE A 210 -14.73 19.35 17.65
N ALA A 211 -13.73 18.85 16.94
CA ALA A 211 -12.89 19.64 16.07
C ALA A 211 -13.59 19.89 14.72
N GLU A 212 -13.58 21.15 14.29
CA GLU A 212 -14.06 21.56 12.98
C GLU A 212 -12.93 21.55 11.94
N GLY A 213 -13.28 21.28 10.68
CA GLY A 213 -12.36 21.27 9.56
C GLY A 213 -12.21 19.88 8.93
N TYR A 214 -11.03 19.65 8.36
CA TYR A 214 -10.65 18.42 7.68
C TYR A 214 -9.78 17.54 8.57
N TRP A 215 -10.04 16.24 8.55
CA TRP A 215 -9.17 15.24 9.14
C TRP A 215 -9.20 13.95 8.34
N CYS A 216 -8.04 13.33 8.20
CA CYS A 216 -7.88 12.02 7.57
C CYS A 216 -6.64 11.32 8.17
N ASP A 217 -6.83 10.12 8.72
CA ASP A 217 -5.75 9.17 8.94
C ASP A 217 -5.34 8.57 7.59
N VAL A 218 -4.12 8.85 7.14
CA VAL A 218 -3.56 8.29 5.90
C VAL A 218 -3.15 6.83 6.14
N GLY A 219 -4.11 5.97 6.49
CA GLY A 219 -3.87 4.61 7.00
C GLY A 219 -3.78 3.51 5.94
N ASN A 220 -4.33 3.72 4.74
CA ASN A 220 -4.37 2.77 3.65
C ASN A 220 -4.32 3.47 2.27
N ILE A 221 -4.24 2.70 1.19
CA ILE A 221 -4.08 3.23 -0.18
C ILE A 221 -5.26 4.13 -0.60
N ALA A 222 -6.50 3.75 -0.27
CA ALA A 222 -7.67 4.55 -0.62
C ALA A 222 -7.68 5.89 0.11
N GLU A 223 -7.33 5.89 1.40
CA GLU A 223 -7.14 7.10 2.20
C GLU A 223 -6.04 7.98 1.65
N TYR A 224 -4.92 7.39 1.22
CA TYR A 224 -3.82 8.12 0.60
C TYR A 224 -4.23 8.85 -0.68
N ILE A 225 -4.96 8.17 -1.57
CA ILE A 225 -5.49 8.77 -2.81
C ILE A 225 -6.44 9.90 -2.46
N ARG A 226 -7.38 9.65 -1.54
CA ARG A 226 -8.39 10.63 -1.11
C ARG A 226 -7.76 11.85 -0.45
N ALA A 227 -6.82 11.66 0.46
CA ALA A 227 -6.10 12.72 1.15
C ALA A 227 -5.32 13.59 0.15
N THR A 228 -4.65 12.96 -0.82
CA THR A 228 -3.91 13.67 -1.87
C THR A 228 -4.84 14.47 -2.78
N ALA A 229 -5.97 13.89 -3.18
CA ALA A 229 -6.97 14.58 -4.00
C ALA A 229 -7.59 15.78 -3.24
N ASN A 230 -8.03 15.58 -2.00
CA ASN A 230 -8.61 16.64 -1.17
C ASN A 230 -7.62 17.77 -0.89
N ALA A 231 -6.33 17.43 -0.68
CA ALA A 231 -5.27 18.42 -0.55
C ALA A 231 -5.11 19.27 -1.81
N LEU A 232 -5.15 18.64 -2.99
CA LEU A 232 -4.99 19.30 -4.28
C LEU A 232 -6.24 20.12 -4.69
N GLU A 233 -7.42 19.69 -4.27
CA GLU A 233 -8.70 20.38 -4.45
C GLU A 233 -8.90 21.56 -3.48
N GLY A 234 -7.95 21.79 -2.57
CA GLY A 234 -8.03 22.90 -1.60
C GLY A 234 -8.98 22.66 -0.43
N LYS A 235 -9.44 21.42 -0.20
CA LYS A 235 -10.28 21.07 0.96
C LYS A 235 -9.51 21.02 2.28
N VAL A 236 -8.18 20.98 2.21
CA VAL A 236 -7.29 21.02 3.37
C VAL A 236 -6.55 22.35 3.36
N GLU A 237 -6.93 23.25 4.26
CA GLU A 237 -6.35 24.59 4.30
C GLU A 237 -4.89 24.58 4.76
N GLY A 238 -4.11 25.52 4.23
CA GLY A 238 -2.70 25.69 4.62
C GLY A 238 -1.70 24.80 3.90
N ILE A 239 -2.16 24.00 2.93
CA ILE A 239 -1.25 23.27 2.05
C ILE A 239 -0.69 24.23 1.01
N ASN A 240 0.61 24.50 1.11
CA ASN A 240 1.33 25.26 0.08
C ASN A 240 1.65 24.35 -1.11
N LEU A 241 0.97 24.58 -2.24
CA LEU A 241 1.14 23.81 -3.49
C LEU A 241 2.15 24.43 -4.46
N GLY A 242 2.87 25.49 -4.06
CA GLY A 242 3.79 26.21 -4.95
C GLY A 242 3.08 27.27 -5.80
N ARG A 243 3.63 27.56 -6.99
CA ARG A 243 3.16 28.65 -7.85
C ARG A 243 1.90 28.23 -8.61
N TYR A 244 0.82 28.98 -8.48
CA TYR A 244 -0.36 28.81 -9.32
C TYR A 244 -0.11 29.36 -10.73
N ILE A 245 -0.34 28.54 -11.76
CA ILE A 245 -0.11 28.90 -13.17
C ILE A 245 -1.40 28.97 -14.00
N GLY A 246 -2.57 28.85 -13.37
CA GLY A 246 -3.90 28.96 -14.00
C GLY A 246 -4.65 27.62 -14.10
N ASN A 247 -5.97 27.68 -14.32
CA ASN A 247 -6.86 26.52 -14.57
C ASN A 247 -6.75 25.37 -13.54
N GLY A 248 -6.53 25.67 -12.26
CA GLY A 248 -6.35 24.64 -11.23
C GLY A 248 -4.99 23.94 -11.31
N ILE A 249 -3.95 24.57 -11.88
CA ILE A 249 -2.62 23.97 -12.03
C ILE A 249 -1.63 24.70 -11.13
N TRP A 250 -0.91 23.94 -10.31
CA TRP A 250 0.19 24.40 -9.48
C TRP A 250 1.51 23.79 -9.96
N ALA A 251 2.56 24.59 -9.93
CA ALA A 251 3.87 24.21 -10.44
C ALA A 251 4.99 24.59 -9.46
N GLY A 252 6.01 23.73 -9.39
CA GLY A 252 7.31 24.01 -8.81
C GLY A 252 8.17 24.91 -9.70
N GLN A 253 9.48 24.89 -9.43
CA GLN A 253 10.49 25.59 -10.22
C GLN A 253 10.82 24.81 -11.49
N ASP A 254 11.20 25.52 -12.56
CA ASP A 254 11.72 24.94 -13.81
C ASP A 254 10.82 23.88 -14.48
N VAL A 255 9.49 24.05 -14.36
CA VAL A 255 8.52 23.19 -15.05
C VAL A 255 8.42 23.60 -16.52
N ASP A 256 8.59 22.64 -17.42
CA ASP A 256 8.48 22.80 -18.86
C ASP A 256 7.22 22.09 -19.37
N ILE A 257 6.35 22.82 -20.07
CA ILE A 257 5.07 22.33 -20.59
C ILE A 257 5.00 22.63 -22.08
N ALA A 258 4.96 21.59 -22.90
CA ALA A 258 4.84 21.73 -24.34
C ALA A 258 3.54 22.47 -24.73
N PRO A 259 3.55 23.36 -25.75
CA PRO A 259 2.36 24.12 -26.14
C PRO A 259 1.14 23.30 -26.55
N SER A 260 1.33 22.06 -27.03
CA SER A 260 0.23 21.16 -27.40
C SER A 260 -0.27 20.28 -26.26
N ALA A 261 0.28 20.41 -25.05
CA ALA A 261 -0.20 19.64 -23.90
C ALA A 261 -1.56 20.17 -23.41
N HIS A 262 -2.45 19.24 -23.04
CA HIS A 262 -3.79 19.52 -22.53
C HIS A 262 -3.87 19.16 -21.04
N LEU A 263 -4.00 20.16 -20.18
CA LEU A 263 -4.02 19.99 -18.73
C LEU A 263 -5.35 20.52 -18.17
N GLU A 264 -6.10 19.63 -17.51
CA GLU A 264 -7.36 19.95 -16.83
C GLU A 264 -7.20 19.75 -15.32
N GLY A 265 -7.23 20.85 -14.56
CA GLY A 265 -7.05 20.85 -13.11
C GLY A 265 -8.10 20.03 -12.32
N PRO A 266 -7.81 19.71 -11.05
CA PRO A 266 -6.68 20.22 -10.29
C PRO A 266 -5.40 19.38 -10.49
N ILE A 267 -4.25 20.01 -10.74
CA ILE A 267 -2.97 19.33 -11.06
C ILE A 267 -1.81 19.97 -10.28
N TYR A 268 -0.93 19.13 -9.73
CA TYR A 268 0.37 19.57 -9.20
C TYR A 268 1.51 19.04 -10.06
N LEU A 269 2.41 19.93 -10.48
CA LEU A 269 3.67 19.63 -11.16
C LEU A 269 4.84 20.02 -10.26
N GLY A 270 5.66 19.06 -9.86
CA GLY A 270 6.85 19.26 -9.04
C GLY A 270 7.98 19.99 -9.76
N ASN A 271 9.10 20.18 -9.07
CA ASN A 271 10.25 20.89 -9.63
C ASN A 271 10.83 20.13 -10.83
N SER A 272 11.20 20.85 -11.89
CA SER A 272 11.84 20.29 -13.09
C SER A 272 11.04 19.17 -13.77
N VAL A 273 9.70 19.19 -13.63
CA VAL A 273 8.81 18.31 -14.39
C VAL A 273 8.79 18.74 -15.85
N GLN A 274 8.85 17.77 -16.76
CA GLN A 274 8.79 18.00 -18.21
C GLN A 274 7.57 17.31 -18.80
N ILE A 275 6.66 18.09 -19.35
CA ILE A 275 5.47 17.61 -20.06
C ILE A 275 5.69 17.80 -21.56
N LYS A 276 5.79 16.70 -22.31
CA LYS A 276 6.07 16.70 -23.75
C LYS A 276 4.80 16.92 -24.59
N ASN A 277 4.93 16.85 -25.91
CA ASN A 277 3.87 17.22 -26.85
C ASN A 277 2.66 16.26 -26.75
N ASP A 278 1.48 16.81 -26.94
CA ASP A 278 0.21 16.08 -27.07
C ASP A 278 -0.12 15.23 -25.82
N VAL A 279 0.51 15.52 -24.69
CA VAL A 279 0.21 14.90 -23.40
C VAL A 279 -1.14 15.41 -22.89
N SER A 280 -1.96 14.51 -22.36
CA SER A 280 -3.22 14.84 -21.70
C SER A 280 -3.17 14.49 -20.22
N ILE A 281 -3.42 15.46 -19.34
CA ILE A 281 -3.45 15.26 -17.90
C ILE A 281 -4.78 15.79 -17.35
N ARG A 282 -5.49 14.94 -16.60
CA ARG A 282 -6.73 15.30 -15.93
C ARG A 282 -6.62 15.09 -14.42
N GLY A 283 -7.07 16.10 -13.68
CA GLY A 283 -7.05 16.15 -12.23
C GLY A 283 -8.14 15.32 -11.53
N PRO A 284 -8.00 15.08 -10.21
CA PRO A 284 -6.85 15.39 -9.36
C PRO A 284 -5.60 14.54 -9.66
N THR A 285 -4.53 15.15 -10.17
CA THR A 285 -3.30 14.46 -10.56
C THR A 285 -2.07 15.15 -9.97
N VAL A 286 -1.13 14.35 -9.45
CA VAL A 286 0.13 14.82 -8.87
C VAL A 286 1.27 14.21 -9.65
N ILE A 287 2.13 15.04 -10.24
CA ILE A 287 3.38 14.63 -10.87
C ILE A 287 4.50 15.31 -10.12
N ARG A 288 5.33 14.54 -9.42
CA ARG A 288 6.39 15.08 -8.57
C ARG A 288 7.71 15.25 -9.31
N ASP A 289 8.65 15.88 -8.63
CA ASP A 289 9.90 16.42 -9.13
C ASP A 289 10.67 15.51 -10.09
N TYR A 290 11.32 16.11 -11.08
CA TYR A 290 12.21 15.45 -12.04
C TYR A 290 11.54 14.33 -12.84
N THR A 291 10.23 14.39 -12.99
CA THR A 291 9.46 13.43 -13.79
C THR A 291 9.30 13.93 -15.21
N VAL A 292 9.52 13.04 -16.17
CA VAL A 292 9.27 13.29 -17.58
C VAL A 292 8.02 12.53 -18.00
N VAL A 293 7.08 13.24 -18.63
CA VAL A 293 5.90 12.67 -19.27
C VAL A 293 6.03 12.86 -20.77
N ASP A 294 6.27 11.75 -21.48
CA ASP A 294 6.63 11.75 -22.89
C ASP A 294 5.41 11.83 -23.82
N ASN A 295 5.66 12.02 -25.11
CA ASN A 295 4.67 12.46 -26.08
C ASN A 295 3.41 11.58 -26.12
N GLY A 296 2.25 12.22 -26.14
CA GLY A 296 0.96 11.54 -26.25
C GLY A 296 0.53 10.72 -25.03
N ALA A 297 1.27 10.76 -23.91
CA ALA A 297 0.87 10.06 -22.70
C ALA A 297 -0.44 10.64 -22.11
N GLN A 298 -1.22 9.79 -21.45
CA GLN A 298 -2.49 10.15 -20.83
C GLN A 298 -2.46 9.81 -19.34
N ILE A 299 -2.70 10.80 -18.49
CA ILE A 299 -2.65 10.65 -17.04
C ILE A 299 -3.94 11.21 -16.43
N ASP A 300 -4.79 10.34 -15.93
CA ASP A 300 -6.04 10.69 -15.26
C ASP A 300 -5.98 10.28 -13.79
N ARG A 301 -6.30 11.21 -12.88
CA ARG A 301 -6.50 10.96 -11.44
C ARG A 301 -5.37 10.17 -10.77
N SER A 302 -4.12 10.42 -11.16
CA SER A 302 -2.98 9.57 -10.79
C SER A 302 -1.95 10.31 -9.94
N ILE A 303 -1.17 9.55 -9.17
CA ILE A 303 -0.11 10.06 -8.29
C ILE A 303 1.22 9.48 -8.76
N VAL A 304 2.08 10.33 -9.33
CA VAL A 304 3.42 9.97 -9.83
C VAL A 304 4.47 10.63 -8.95
N TRP A 305 5.29 9.82 -8.29
CA TRP A 305 6.39 10.30 -7.45
C TRP A 305 7.61 10.71 -8.27
N ARG A 306 8.62 11.24 -7.58
CA ARG A 306 9.79 11.88 -8.21
C ARG A 306 10.65 10.91 -9.03
N ASN A 307 11.39 11.48 -9.99
CA ASN A 307 12.36 10.80 -10.85
C ASN A 307 11.74 9.71 -11.74
N CYS A 308 10.50 9.88 -12.17
CA CYS A 308 9.84 8.90 -13.03
C CYS A 308 9.98 9.25 -14.50
N TYR A 309 9.92 8.21 -15.34
CA TYR A 309 9.74 8.36 -16.77
C TYR A 309 8.43 7.69 -17.17
N ILE A 310 7.49 8.48 -17.69
CA ILE A 310 6.23 8.00 -18.26
C ILE A 310 6.37 8.07 -19.78
N GLY A 311 6.52 6.91 -20.41
CA GLY A 311 6.86 6.80 -21.83
C GLY A 311 5.73 7.20 -22.79
N GLU A 312 6.09 7.26 -24.07
CA GLU A 312 5.19 7.71 -25.13
C GLU A 312 3.88 6.92 -25.15
N ARG A 313 2.76 7.64 -25.21
CA ARG A 313 1.41 7.04 -25.26
C ARG A 313 1.10 6.07 -24.10
N ALA A 314 1.84 6.14 -23.00
CA ALA A 314 1.50 5.41 -21.78
C ALA A 314 0.20 5.97 -21.17
N GLN A 315 -0.57 5.12 -20.50
CA GLN A 315 -1.87 5.44 -19.94
C GLN A 315 -1.91 5.13 -18.44
N LEU A 316 -2.15 6.14 -17.63
CA LEU A 316 -2.36 6.02 -16.18
C LEU A 316 -3.77 6.48 -15.84
N SER A 317 -4.55 5.64 -15.19
CA SER A 317 -5.88 5.97 -14.71
C SER A 317 -6.03 5.58 -13.26
N GLY A 318 -6.13 6.54 -12.34
CA GLY A 318 -6.26 6.25 -10.91
C GLY A 318 -5.05 5.53 -10.29
N ALA A 319 -3.87 5.62 -10.91
CA ALA A 319 -2.71 4.81 -10.58
C ALA A 319 -1.77 5.54 -9.59
N ILE A 320 -1.00 4.74 -8.84
CA ILE A 320 0.09 5.26 -8.00
C ILE A 320 1.43 4.72 -8.53
N VAL A 321 2.30 5.62 -8.95
CA VAL A 321 3.66 5.30 -9.42
C VAL A 321 4.66 5.87 -8.42
N LEU A 322 5.43 4.99 -7.75
CA LEU A 322 6.42 5.40 -6.75
C LEU A 322 7.70 5.92 -7.41
N ARG A 323 8.80 6.10 -6.66
CA ARG A 323 9.99 6.83 -7.14
C ARG A 323 10.77 6.01 -8.15
N GLN A 324 11.46 6.70 -9.08
CA GLN A 324 12.43 6.06 -9.98
C GLN A 324 11.83 4.95 -10.86
N CYS A 325 10.54 5.04 -11.18
CA CYS A 325 9.89 4.08 -12.05
C CYS A 325 10.04 4.47 -13.53
N SER A 326 10.16 3.47 -14.39
CA SER A 326 10.18 3.67 -15.85
C SER A 326 9.04 2.89 -16.50
N LEU A 327 8.02 3.61 -16.93
CA LEU A 327 6.90 3.05 -17.67
C LEU A 327 7.19 3.25 -19.15
N LYS A 328 7.34 2.16 -19.91
CA LYS A 328 7.70 2.22 -21.32
C LYS A 328 6.49 2.56 -22.21
N THR A 329 6.77 2.78 -23.48
CA THR A 329 5.78 3.13 -24.52
C THR A 329 4.55 2.22 -24.45
N TYR A 330 3.35 2.78 -24.64
CA TYR A 330 2.08 2.06 -24.64
C TYR A 330 1.74 1.25 -23.37
N SER A 331 2.48 1.41 -22.27
CA SER A 331 2.12 0.73 -21.01
C SER A 331 0.85 1.33 -20.41
N THR A 332 0.04 0.49 -19.77
CA THR A 332 -1.24 0.88 -19.16
C THR A 332 -1.27 0.47 -17.69
N VAL A 333 -1.65 1.39 -16.81
CA VAL A 333 -1.83 1.14 -15.38
C VAL A 333 -3.19 1.66 -14.93
N PHE A 334 -4.02 0.74 -14.42
CA PHE A 334 -5.41 1.02 -14.03
C PHE A 334 -5.57 1.39 -12.55
N GLU A 335 -6.82 1.66 -12.15
CA GLU A 335 -7.14 2.31 -10.90
C GLU A 335 -6.71 1.53 -9.65
N SER A 336 -6.22 2.27 -8.65
CA SER A 336 -5.69 1.74 -7.39
C SER A 336 -4.51 0.78 -7.55
N ALA A 337 -3.97 0.58 -8.76
CA ALA A 337 -2.73 -0.14 -8.95
C ALA A 337 -1.56 0.69 -8.41
N VAL A 338 -0.58 0.00 -7.82
CA VAL A 338 0.58 0.63 -7.19
C VAL A 338 1.86 0.04 -7.77
N ILE A 339 2.68 0.89 -8.39
CA ILE A 339 3.96 0.54 -8.99
C ILE A 339 5.08 0.95 -8.04
N GLY A 340 5.68 -0.03 -7.35
CA GLY A 340 6.72 0.17 -6.32
C GLY A 340 8.00 0.81 -6.83
N ASP A 341 8.83 1.35 -5.93
CA ASP A 341 10.02 2.12 -6.29
C ASP A 341 10.97 1.36 -7.22
N GLY A 342 11.57 2.05 -8.19
CA GLY A 342 12.57 1.46 -9.09
C GLY A 342 12.02 0.41 -10.06
N THR A 343 10.70 0.35 -10.24
CA THR A 343 10.07 -0.67 -11.10
C THR A 343 10.07 -0.24 -12.56
N ILE A 344 10.31 -1.20 -13.45
CA ILE A 344 10.20 -1.03 -14.90
C ILE A 344 8.95 -1.73 -15.41
N ILE A 345 8.08 -1.00 -16.09
CA ILE A 345 6.91 -1.56 -16.78
C ILE A 345 7.20 -1.57 -18.27
N GLY A 346 7.34 -2.76 -18.86
CA GLY A 346 7.70 -2.96 -20.25
C GLY A 346 6.70 -2.40 -21.25
N GLU A 347 7.13 -2.29 -22.51
CA GLU A 347 6.34 -1.72 -23.60
C GLU A 347 5.03 -2.49 -23.78
N GLY A 348 3.90 -1.78 -23.84
CA GLY A 348 2.58 -2.40 -24.03
C GLY A 348 2.10 -3.28 -22.88
N ALA A 349 2.79 -3.29 -21.73
CA ALA A 349 2.35 -4.05 -20.57
C ALA A 349 1.13 -3.41 -19.90
N VAL A 350 0.23 -4.24 -19.38
CA VAL A 350 -1.05 -3.82 -18.79
C VAL A 350 -1.12 -4.27 -17.34
N ILE A 351 -1.29 -3.32 -16.42
CA ILE A 351 -1.42 -3.56 -14.99
C ILE A 351 -2.87 -3.33 -14.58
N HIS A 352 -3.55 -4.41 -14.17
CA HIS A 352 -4.97 -4.38 -13.80
C HIS A 352 -5.24 -3.59 -12.51
N PRO A 353 -6.51 -3.22 -12.27
CA PRO A 353 -6.91 -2.49 -11.06
C PRO A 353 -6.45 -3.18 -9.78
N SER A 354 -6.09 -2.38 -8.77
CA SER A 354 -5.68 -2.82 -7.43
C SER A 354 -4.44 -3.75 -7.37
N VAL A 355 -3.75 -3.97 -8.50
CA VAL A 355 -2.50 -4.74 -8.53
C VAL A 355 -1.38 -3.94 -7.86
N LYS A 356 -0.66 -4.58 -6.94
CA LYS A 356 0.50 -4.01 -6.26
C LYS A 356 1.77 -4.67 -6.73
N ILE A 357 2.64 -3.90 -7.38
CA ILE A 357 3.99 -4.33 -7.74
C ILE A 357 4.94 -3.78 -6.67
N TRP A 358 5.67 -4.66 -6.01
CA TRP A 358 6.64 -4.27 -4.99
C TRP A 358 7.86 -3.56 -5.62
N PRO A 359 8.76 -2.94 -4.82
CA PRO A 359 9.93 -2.27 -5.38
C PRO A 359 10.88 -3.18 -6.16
N GLY A 360 11.56 -2.60 -7.14
CA GLY A 360 12.64 -3.22 -7.91
C GLY A 360 12.20 -4.37 -8.82
N LYS A 361 10.99 -4.29 -9.39
CA LYS A 361 10.46 -5.33 -10.29
C LYS A 361 10.57 -4.90 -11.74
N GLU A 362 10.52 -5.89 -12.62
CA GLU A 362 10.46 -5.68 -14.06
C GLU A 362 9.25 -6.43 -14.63
N VAL A 363 8.39 -5.72 -15.35
CA VAL A 363 7.27 -6.34 -16.07
C VAL A 363 7.64 -6.44 -17.53
N GLU A 364 7.58 -7.65 -18.10
CA GLU A 364 7.97 -7.89 -19.48
C GLU A 364 7.10 -7.11 -20.49
N PRO A 365 7.65 -6.72 -21.66
CA PRO A 365 6.87 -6.09 -22.72
C PRO A 365 5.66 -6.92 -23.15
N GLY A 366 4.48 -6.31 -23.13
CA GLY A 366 3.20 -6.92 -23.49
C GLY A 366 2.61 -7.85 -22.43
N ALA A 367 3.20 -7.91 -21.22
CA ALA A 367 2.64 -8.71 -20.13
C ALA A 367 1.33 -8.10 -19.60
N ILE A 368 0.39 -8.96 -19.24
CA ILE A 368 -0.85 -8.58 -18.55
C ILE A 368 -0.73 -9.05 -17.10
N VAL A 369 -0.64 -8.11 -16.17
CA VAL A 369 -0.47 -8.38 -14.74
C VAL A 369 -1.83 -8.22 -14.06
N ASN A 370 -2.42 -9.35 -13.66
CA ASN A 370 -3.70 -9.43 -12.94
C ASN A 370 -3.55 -9.79 -11.45
N SER A 371 -2.32 -10.06 -11.00
CA SER A 371 -2.02 -10.36 -9.59
C SER A 371 -0.82 -9.55 -9.10
N SER A 372 -0.83 -9.23 -7.80
CA SER A 372 0.24 -8.44 -7.18
C SER A 372 1.58 -9.18 -7.22
N ILE A 373 2.64 -8.48 -7.63
CA ILE A 373 4.01 -9.01 -7.69
C ILE A 373 4.73 -8.61 -6.40
N ILE A 374 4.68 -9.50 -5.41
CA ILE A 374 5.31 -9.31 -4.09
C ILE A 374 6.70 -9.96 -4.10
N TRP A 375 6.72 -11.26 -4.41
CA TRP A 375 7.92 -12.10 -4.50
C TRP A 375 8.35 -12.25 -5.96
N GLY A 376 9.65 -12.51 -6.18
CA GLY A 376 10.23 -12.62 -7.53
C GLY A 376 10.58 -11.26 -8.14
N SER A 377 11.39 -11.23 -9.19
CA SER A 377 11.82 -9.98 -9.84
C SER A 377 10.99 -9.63 -11.08
N GLN A 378 10.23 -10.58 -11.65
CA GLN A 378 9.67 -10.43 -12.99
C GLN A 378 8.17 -10.77 -13.09
N GLY A 379 7.40 -9.88 -13.73
CA GLY A 379 6.07 -10.16 -14.25
C GLY A 379 6.17 -10.75 -15.66
N ARG A 380 5.83 -12.04 -15.82
CA ARG A 380 6.08 -12.80 -17.05
C ARG A 380 4.95 -12.68 -18.07
N ARG A 381 5.30 -12.50 -19.35
CA ARG A 381 4.40 -12.53 -20.51
C ARG A 381 4.08 -13.97 -20.96
N VAL A 382 5.01 -14.90 -20.73
CA VAL A 382 4.97 -16.29 -21.20
C VAL A 382 5.20 -17.22 -20.01
N LEU A 383 4.44 -18.32 -19.92
CA LEU A 383 4.59 -19.33 -18.87
C LEU A 383 5.57 -20.42 -19.28
N PHE A 384 5.54 -20.82 -20.55
CA PHE A 384 6.29 -21.95 -21.08
C PHE A 384 7.65 -21.53 -21.65
N GLY A 385 8.72 -21.94 -20.96
CA GLY A 385 10.08 -21.89 -21.46
C GLY A 385 10.49 -23.20 -22.15
N ARG A 386 11.79 -23.33 -22.45
CA ARG A 386 12.38 -24.58 -23.00
C ARG A 386 12.12 -25.80 -22.11
N TYR A 387 12.03 -25.58 -20.79
CA TYR A 387 11.86 -26.65 -19.81
C TYR A 387 10.41 -26.80 -19.30
N GLY A 388 9.42 -26.27 -20.02
CA GLY A 388 8.04 -26.16 -19.55
C GLY A 388 7.89 -24.95 -18.65
N VAL A 389 7.00 -25.02 -17.66
CA VAL A 389 6.82 -23.93 -16.69
C VAL A 389 7.84 -24.09 -15.58
N THR A 390 8.77 -23.16 -15.48
CA THR A 390 9.98 -23.28 -14.65
C THR A 390 10.09 -22.10 -13.69
N GLY A 391 10.40 -22.35 -12.42
CA GLY A 391 10.59 -21.25 -11.46
C GLY A 391 10.97 -21.69 -10.05
N VAL A 392 11.44 -20.72 -9.26
CA VAL A 392 11.77 -20.92 -7.85
C VAL A 392 10.49 -21.11 -7.05
N VAL A 393 10.47 -22.12 -6.19
CA VAL A 393 9.30 -22.50 -5.41
C VAL A 393 8.96 -21.41 -4.39
N ASN A 394 7.67 -21.09 -4.25
CA ASN A 394 7.14 -20.00 -3.41
C ASN A 394 7.61 -18.58 -3.80
N ILE A 395 8.26 -18.44 -4.96
CA ILE A 395 8.62 -17.15 -5.53
C ILE A 395 7.95 -17.01 -6.88
N ASP A 396 8.33 -17.85 -7.84
CA ASP A 396 7.74 -17.90 -9.19
C ASP A 396 6.59 -18.92 -9.25
N LEU A 397 6.75 -20.06 -8.57
CA LEU A 397 5.78 -21.16 -8.54
C LEU A 397 5.20 -21.27 -7.13
N THR A 398 4.10 -20.56 -6.88
CA THR A 398 3.32 -20.67 -5.64
C THR A 398 2.21 -21.73 -5.79
N PRO A 399 1.60 -22.21 -4.69
CA PRO A 399 0.42 -23.06 -4.75
C PRO A 399 -0.74 -22.42 -5.52
N GLU A 400 -0.98 -21.12 -5.36
CA GLU A 400 -2.06 -20.40 -6.04
C GLU A 400 -1.81 -20.37 -7.55
N PHE A 401 -0.59 -20.00 -7.96
CA PHE A 401 -0.16 -20.04 -9.35
C PHE A 401 -0.35 -21.45 -9.94
N SER A 402 0.08 -22.48 -9.21
CA SER A 402 0.05 -23.87 -9.65
C SER A 402 -1.38 -24.41 -9.77
N SER A 403 -2.27 -24.01 -8.87
CA SER A 403 -3.70 -24.34 -8.94
C SER A 403 -4.37 -23.65 -10.12
N LYS A 404 -4.10 -22.36 -10.34
CA LYS A 404 -4.56 -21.62 -11.51
C LYS A 404 -4.05 -22.24 -12.81
N LEU A 405 -2.80 -22.70 -12.84
CA LEU A 405 -2.19 -23.40 -13.97
C LEU A 405 -2.86 -24.74 -14.24
N GLY A 406 -3.19 -25.49 -13.18
CA GLY A 406 -3.99 -26.72 -13.27
C GLY A 406 -5.37 -26.49 -13.87
N ALA A 407 -6.07 -25.43 -13.45
CA ALA A 407 -7.37 -25.05 -14.01
C ALA A 407 -7.27 -24.61 -15.48
N ALA A 408 -6.25 -23.81 -15.83
CA ALA A 408 -5.98 -23.39 -17.21
C ALA A 408 -5.75 -24.60 -18.13
N PHE A 409 -4.90 -25.53 -17.68
CA PHE A 409 -4.63 -26.75 -18.43
C PHE A 409 -5.87 -27.63 -18.57
N GLY A 410 -6.62 -27.83 -17.48
CA GLY A 410 -7.86 -28.61 -17.51
C GLY A 410 -8.93 -28.03 -18.43
N ALA A 411 -9.01 -26.70 -18.55
CA ALA A 411 -9.93 -26.03 -19.46
C ALA A 411 -9.61 -26.28 -20.95
N THR A 412 -8.37 -26.65 -21.29
CA THR A 412 -7.99 -27.05 -22.66
C THR A 412 -8.44 -28.46 -23.03
N LEU A 413 -8.93 -29.27 -22.07
CA LEU A 413 -9.29 -30.66 -22.27
C LEU A 413 -10.82 -30.85 -22.30
N PRO A 414 -11.35 -31.93 -22.90
CA PRO A 414 -12.77 -32.28 -22.81
C PRO A 414 -13.25 -32.43 -21.36
N LYS A 415 -14.53 -32.15 -21.10
CA LYS A 415 -15.14 -32.41 -19.79
C LYS A 415 -15.12 -33.93 -19.51
N GLY A 416 -14.77 -34.31 -18.29
CA GLY A 416 -14.61 -35.72 -17.89
C GLY A 416 -13.29 -36.35 -18.31
N ALA A 417 -12.42 -35.61 -19.01
CA ALA A 417 -11.08 -36.08 -19.39
C ALA A 417 -10.30 -36.57 -18.16
N LEU A 418 -9.45 -37.57 -18.36
CA LEU A 418 -8.57 -38.12 -17.35
C LEU A 418 -7.15 -37.59 -17.57
N VAL A 419 -6.58 -36.95 -16.54
CA VAL A 419 -5.19 -36.47 -16.54
C VAL A 419 -4.39 -37.26 -15.52
N THR A 420 -3.27 -37.83 -15.99
CA THR A 420 -2.29 -38.46 -15.10
C THR A 420 -1.36 -37.41 -14.53
N ILE A 421 -0.96 -37.53 -13.26
CA ILE A 421 0.00 -36.60 -12.67
C ILE A 421 0.96 -37.31 -11.72
N ASN A 422 2.23 -36.94 -11.78
CA ASN A 422 3.26 -37.47 -10.88
C ASN A 422 4.32 -36.41 -10.54
N ARG A 423 5.26 -36.79 -9.68
CA ARG A 423 6.35 -35.92 -9.25
C ARG A 423 7.63 -36.70 -8.89
N ASP A 424 8.73 -35.98 -8.75
CA ASP A 424 9.98 -36.48 -8.14
C ASP A 424 9.96 -36.47 -6.59
N THR A 425 10.91 -37.16 -5.96
CA THR A 425 10.90 -37.45 -4.51
C THR A 425 10.92 -36.21 -3.59
N HIS A 426 11.35 -35.06 -4.10
CA HIS A 426 11.56 -33.84 -3.32
C HIS A 426 10.26 -33.19 -2.76
N ARG A 427 10.40 -32.43 -1.67
CA ARG A 427 9.27 -31.78 -0.96
C ARG A 427 8.61 -30.69 -1.82
N SER A 428 9.40 -29.92 -2.57
CA SER A 428 8.86 -28.82 -3.39
C SER A 428 7.95 -29.31 -4.54
N PRO A 429 8.37 -30.27 -5.38
CA PRO A 429 7.47 -30.89 -6.36
C PRO A 429 6.20 -31.51 -5.76
N ARG A 430 6.27 -32.05 -4.53
CA ARG A 430 5.09 -32.61 -3.83
C ARG A 430 4.03 -31.53 -3.56
N MET A 431 4.44 -30.34 -3.11
CA MET A 431 3.53 -29.21 -2.86
C MET A 431 2.92 -28.70 -4.17
N ILE A 432 3.76 -28.41 -5.16
CA ILE A 432 3.34 -27.91 -6.47
C ILE A 432 2.38 -28.89 -7.16
N LYS A 433 2.67 -30.20 -7.12
CA LYS A 433 1.78 -31.23 -7.64
C LYS A 433 0.39 -31.15 -7.01
N ARG A 434 0.30 -31.09 -5.67
CA ARG A 434 -0.99 -31.02 -4.95
C ARG A 434 -1.79 -29.79 -5.33
N ALA A 435 -1.11 -28.66 -5.56
CA ALA A 435 -1.76 -27.45 -6.04
C ALA A 435 -2.30 -27.60 -7.47
N ILE A 436 -1.54 -28.19 -8.41
CA ILE A 436 -2.05 -28.48 -9.77
C ILE A 436 -3.26 -29.41 -9.71
N ILE A 437 -3.22 -30.43 -8.84
CA ILE A 437 -4.33 -31.37 -8.62
C ILE A 437 -5.59 -30.63 -8.18
N SER A 438 -5.51 -29.55 -7.38
CA SER A 438 -6.74 -28.84 -6.97
C SER A 438 -7.37 -28.03 -8.11
N GLY A 439 -6.57 -27.56 -9.07
CA GLY A 439 -7.06 -26.79 -10.22
C GLY A 439 -7.78 -27.65 -11.26
N LEU A 440 -7.28 -28.85 -11.54
CA LEU A 440 -7.79 -29.72 -12.60
C LEU A 440 -9.29 -30.10 -12.46
N PRO A 441 -9.77 -30.60 -11.31
CA PRO A 441 -11.18 -30.89 -11.09
C PRO A 441 -12.09 -29.68 -11.20
N SER A 442 -11.59 -28.48 -10.85
CA SER A 442 -12.39 -27.24 -10.98
C SER A 442 -12.77 -26.94 -12.44
N ALA A 443 -12.02 -27.48 -13.40
CA ALA A 443 -12.31 -27.42 -14.83
C ALA A 443 -13.07 -28.65 -15.36
N GLY A 444 -13.56 -29.54 -14.48
CA GLY A 444 -14.29 -30.75 -14.83
C GLY A 444 -13.41 -31.87 -15.39
N VAL A 445 -12.15 -31.94 -14.96
CA VAL A 445 -11.16 -32.95 -15.37
C VAL A 445 -10.84 -33.88 -14.20
N ASN A 446 -10.86 -35.19 -14.45
CA ASN A 446 -10.51 -36.22 -13.48
C ASN A 446 -8.98 -36.36 -13.39
N VAL A 447 -8.47 -36.64 -12.19
CA VAL A 447 -7.03 -36.73 -11.94
C VAL A 447 -6.65 -38.10 -11.41
N TRP A 448 -5.67 -38.74 -12.04
CA TRP A 448 -5.01 -39.94 -11.54
C TRP A 448 -3.60 -39.61 -11.03
N ASP A 449 -3.44 -39.54 -9.71
CA ASP A 449 -2.15 -39.29 -9.09
C ASP A 449 -1.32 -40.58 -9.00
N LEU A 450 -0.22 -40.64 -9.74
CA LEU A 450 0.71 -41.78 -9.76
C LEU A 450 1.74 -41.74 -8.61
N GLY A 451 1.66 -40.73 -7.75
CA GLY A 451 2.51 -40.62 -6.56
C GLY A 451 3.89 -40.05 -6.88
N SER A 452 4.95 -40.77 -6.50
CA SER A 452 6.35 -40.42 -6.73
C SER A 452 6.93 -41.33 -7.79
N GLN A 453 7.07 -40.85 -9.02
CA GLN A 453 7.54 -41.66 -10.14
C GLN A 453 8.46 -40.81 -11.02
N PRO A 454 9.46 -41.40 -11.69
CA PRO A 454 10.27 -40.66 -12.66
C PRO A 454 9.47 -40.36 -13.93
N ILE A 455 9.87 -39.32 -14.68
CA ILE A 455 9.15 -38.90 -15.89
C ILE A 455 8.90 -40.02 -16.93
N PRO A 456 9.80 -41.00 -17.18
CA PRO A 456 9.54 -42.04 -18.17
C PRO A 456 8.35 -42.94 -17.80
N VAL A 457 8.17 -43.22 -16.50
CA VAL A 457 7.02 -43.99 -15.99
C VAL A 457 5.73 -43.21 -16.21
N ALA A 458 5.75 -41.90 -15.97
CA ALA A 458 4.61 -41.04 -16.24
C ALA A 458 4.22 -41.07 -17.71
N ARG A 459 5.18 -40.87 -18.62
CA ARG A 459 4.95 -40.88 -20.07
C ARG A 459 4.34 -42.20 -20.54
N TYR A 460 4.91 -43.32 -20.10
CA TYR A 460 4.39 -44.64 -20.42
C TYR A 460 2.97 -44.84 -19.89
N PHE A 461 2.73 -44.44 -18.63
CA PHE A 461 1.43 -44.63 -17.99
C PHE A 461 0.35 -43.74 -18.62
N THR A 462 0.63 -42.47 -18.91
CA THR A 462 -0.29 -41.56 -19.62
C THR A 462 -0.80 -42.21 -20.92
N LYS A 463 0.11 -42.80 -21.69
CA LYS A 463 -0.20 -43.46 -22.95
C LYS A 463 -1.03 -44.72 -22.78
N ILE A 464 -0.61 -45.64 -21.89
CA ILE A 464 -1.29 -46.94 -21.73
C ILE A 464 -2.65 -46.81 -21.03
N SER A 465 -2.81 -45.82 -20.15
CA SER A 465 -4.06 -45.60 -19.40
C SER A 465 -5.15 -44.91 -20.21
N ARG A 466 -4.87 -44.56 -21.49
CA ARG A 466 -5.74 -43.75 -22.34
C ARG A 466 -6.14 -42.43 -21.68
N ALA A 467 -5.21 -41.84 -20.92
CA ALA A 467 -5.42 -40.51 -20.37
C ALA A 467 -5.29 -39.47 -21.50
N GLU A 468 -6.08 -38.40 -21.45
CA GLU A 468 -6.05 -37.33 -22.46
C GLU A 468 -4.78 -36.48 -22.34
N ALA A 469 -4.15 -36.49 -21.17
CA ALA A 469 -2.92 -35.76 -20.91
C ALA A 469 -2.19 -36.24 -19.65
N GLY A 470 -0.96 -35.75 -19.48
CA GLY A 470 -0.14 -35.99 -18.30
C GLY A 470 0.51 -34.73 -17.75
N VAL A 471 0.85 -34.71 -16.46
CA VAL A 471 1.66 -33.66 -15.84
C VAL A 471 2.76 -34.28 -14.98
N HIS A 472 3.98 -33.78 -15.11
CA HIS A 472 5.12 -34.21 -14.29
C HIS A 472 5.79 -33.01 -13.63
N VAL A 473 5.91 -33.04 -12.30
CA VAL A 473 6.54 -31.97 -11.52
C VAL A 473 7.87 -32.46 -10.94
N ARG A 474 8.96 -31.74 -11.19
CA ARG A 474 10.30 -32.14 -10.72
C ARG A 474 11.14 -30.98 -10.26
N LEU A 475 12.22 -31.26 -9.53
CA LEU A 475 13.31 -30.29 -9.42
C LEU A 475 13.98 -30.13 -10.79
N SER A 476 14.45 -28.93 -11.09
CA SER A 476 15.19 -28.70 -12.32
C SER A 476 16.49 -29.49 -12.27
N PRO A 477 16.85 -30.23 -13.35
CA PRO A 477 18.12 -30.95 -13.40
C PRO A 477 19.33 -30.00 -13.49
N PHE A 478 19.10 -28.70 -13.72
CA PHE A 478 20.14 -27.67 -13.85
C PHE A 478 20.27 -26.77 -12.62
N ASP A 479 19.20 -26.63 -11.81
CA ASP A 479 19.22 -25.84 -10.58
C ASP A 479 18.27 -26.46 -9.54
N GLN A 480 18.82 -26.94 -8.43
CA GLN A 480 18.05 -27.61 -7.37
C GLN A 480 17.11 -26.67 -6.59
N ARG A 481 17.22 -25.35 -6.77
CA ARG A 481 16.30 -24.36 -6.18
C ARG A 481 15.03 -24.17 -7.01
N VAL A 482 15.04 -24.66 -8.24
CA VAL A 482 14.00 -24.44 -9.26
C VAL A 482 13.18 -25.71 -9.45
N VAL A 483 11.88 -25.56 -9.73
CA VAL A 483 10.99 -26.64 -10.13
C VAL A 483 10.61 -26.47 -11.60
N ASP A 484 10.63 -27.58 -12.34
CA ASP A 484 10.06 -27.69 -13.69
C ASP A 484 8.69 -28.38 -13.61
N ILE A 485 7.68 -27.82 -14.28
CA ILE A 485 6.39 -28.45 -14.55
C ILE A 485 6.32 -28.80 -16.03
N ARG A 486 6.16 -30.09 -16.32
CA ARG A 486 6.04 -30.63 -17.68
C ARG A 486 4.62 -31.08 -17.96
N PHE A 487 4.09 -30.66 -19.09
CA PHE A 487 2.80 -31.09 -19.59
C PHE A 487 3.01 -32.07 -20.75
N LEU A 488 2.24 -33.16 -20.71
CA LEU A 488 2.31 -34.26 -21.65
C LEU A 488 0.99 -34.37 -22.43
N ASP A 489 1.08 -34.76 -23.70
CA ASP A 489 -0.10 -35.17 -24.48
C ASP A 489 -0.51 -36.63 -24.17
N ASN A 490 -1.52 -37.11 -24.89
CA ASN A 490 -2.07 -38.46 -24.76
C ASN A 490 -1.08 -39.57 -25.19
N ASP A 491 -0.09 -39.25 -26.02
CA ASP A 491 1.00 -40.17 -26.38
C ASP A 491 2.15 -40.17 -25.35
N GLY A 492 2.03 -39.37 -24.29
CA GLY A 492 3.08 -39.19 -23.30
C GLY A 492 4.26 -38.38 -23.81
N LEU A 493 4.11 -37.64 -24.91
CA LEU A 493 5.10 -36.70 -25.45
C LEU A 493 4.88 -35.29 -24.86
N ASN A 494 5.83 -34.37 -25.04
CA ASN A 494 5.61 -32.99 -24.61
C ASN A 494 4.50 -32.36 -25.45
N ILE A 495 3.63 -31.57 -24.84
CA ILE A 495 2.59 -30.83 -25.57
C ILE A 495 3.19 -29.91 -26.64
N SER A 496 2.44 -29.68 -27.72
CA SER A 496 2.84 -28.79 -28.81
C SER A 496 2.87 -27.32 -28.37
N LYS A 497 3.62 -26.49 -29.10
CA LYS A 497 3.68 -25.04 -28.89
C LYS A 497 2.31 -24.36 -28.99
N ASP A 498 1.41 -24.88 -29.81
CA ASP A 498 0.04 -24.34 -29.93
C ASP A 498 -0.81 -24.68 -28.71
N ARG A 499 -0.62 -25.86 -28.11
CA ARG A 499 -1.24 -26.20 -26.82
C ARG A 499 -0.67 -25.33 -25.70
N GLU A 500 0.64 -25.10 -25.64
CA GLU A 500 1.27 -24.20 -24.67
C GLU A 500 0.64 -22.79 -24.75
N ARG A 501 0.56 -22.19 -25.95
CA ARG A 501 -0.07 -20.88 -26.17
C ARG A 501 -1.55 -20.85 -25.77
N THR A 502 -2.27 -21.94 -25.99
CA THR A 502 -3.68 -22.05 -25.60
C THR A 502 -3.83 -22.04 -24.08
N ILE A 503 -2.98 -22.79 -23.36
CA ILE A 503 -2.95 -22.80 -21.89
C ILE A 503 -2.60 -21.40 -21.36
N GLU A 504 -1.58 -20.75 -21.93
CA GLU A 504 -1.19 -19.38 -21.55
C GLU A 504 -2.32 -18.39 -21.74
N ARG A 505 -2.99 -18.43 -22.90
CA ARG A 505 -4.13 -17.56 -23.19
C ARG A 505 -5.24 -17.71 -22.15
N ILE A 506 -5.59 -18.94 -21.78
CA ILE A 506 -6.60 -19.21 -20.74
C ILE A 506 -6.10 -18.72 -19.37
N PHE A 507 -4.85 -19.00 -19.03
CA PHE A 507 -4.25 -18.63 -17.75
C PHE A 507 -4.21 -17.11 -17.54
N PHE A 508 -3.73 -16.36 -18.53
CA PHE A 508 -3.59 -14.90 -18.45
C PHE A 508 -4.94 -14.18 -18.54
N ARG A 509 -5.92 -14.73 -19.30
CA ARG A 509 -7.28 -14.18 -19.37
C ARG A 509 -8.18 -14.57 -18.18
N GLU A 510 -7.73 -15.52 -17.37
CA GLU A 510 -8.54 -16.14 -16.31
C GLU A 510 -9.85 -16.79 -16.79
N ASP A 511 -9.91 -17.16 -18.07
CA ASP A 511 -11.11 -17.72 -18.72
C ASP A 511 -11.22 -19.23 -18.47
N PHE A 512 -11.33 -19.60 -17.19
CA PHE A 512 -11.41 -21.00 -16.78
C PHE A 512 -12.81 -21.54 -16.99
N ARG A 513 -12.92 -22.71 -17.63
CA ARG A 513 -14.13 -23.53 -17.50
C ARG A 513 -14.33 -23.83 -16.02
N ARG A 514 -15.49 -23.50 -15.45
CA ARG A 514 -15.89 -23.85 -14.08
C ARG A 514 -16.98 -24.91 -14.14
N VAL A 515 -16.77 -26.04 -13.48
CA VAL A 515 -17.71 -27.17 -13.46
C VAL A 515 -18.05 -27.50 -12.00
N TYR A 516 -19.34 -27.69 -11.73
CA TYR A 516 -19.87 -28.13 -10.43
C TYR A 516 -19.94 -29.65 -10.34
#